data_AF-A0A9D8QWE6-F1
#
_entry.id   AF-A0A9D8QWE6-F1
#
_cell.length_a   1.000
_cell.length_b   1.000
_cell.length_c   1.000
_cell.angle_alpha   90.00
_cell.angle_beta   90.00
_cell.angle_gamma   90.00
#
_symmetry.space_group_name_H-M   'P 1'
#
loop_
_entity.id
_entity.type
_entity.pdbx_description
1 polymer ?
#
loop_
_entity_poly.entity_id
_entity_poly.type
_entity_poly.pdbx_seq_one_letter_code
_entity_poly.pdbx_strand_id
1 'polypeptide(L)'
;MFRPCIDLHDGKVKQIVGGTLTDDGSSLRTNFVATRPPAWFAELYRRDQLSGGHIIKLGPGNDDAAREALSAFPGGFHIGGGINAENASGWLDAGASHVIVTSYVFRDGMLDQSRLDELVRRVGRSRLVLDLSCRRKADLRYYVVTDRWQKWTSLEINRDTLDRLSQYCDEFLIHAADIEGLCRGIDPDLVRLLGENVTIPTTYAGGARSLEDLRLVEEIGRGKLDLTIGSALDIFGGTGIRYSDAVAFNKKHASSKQ
;
A
#
# COMPACT_ATOMS: atom_id res chain seq x y z
N MET A 1 -1.69 -8.63 10.15
CA MET A 1 -1.24 -7.58 11.10
C MET A 1 -1.63 -6.20 10.59
N PHE A 2 -1.70 -5.19 11.44
CA PHE A 2 -1.79 -3.78 11.03
C PHE A 2 -0.46 -3.32 10.40
N ARG A 3 -0.52 -2.67 9.24
CA ARG A 3 0.60 -2.00 8.56
C ARG A 3 0.34 -0.49 8.48
N PRO A 4 1.29 0.37 8.91
CA PRO A 4 1.10 1.81 8.84
C PRO A 4 1.27 2.36 7.42
N CYS A 5 0.59 3.46 7.12
CA CYS A 5 0.81 4.21 5.88
C CYS A 5 1.05 5.70 6.13
N ILE A 6 1.72 6.36 5.16
CA ILE A 6 1.88 7.81 5.07
C ILE A 6 1.67 8.21 3.61
N ASP A 7 0.52 8.80 3.32
CA ASP A 7 0.23 9.31 1.98
C ASP A 7 0.62 10.79 1.88
N LEU A 8 1.41 11.13 0.87
CA LEU A 8 1.96 12.46 0.66
C LEU A 8 1.36 13.12 -0.57
N HIS A 9 0.90 14.35 -0.43
CA HIS A 9 0.45 15.19 -1.54
C HIS A 9 0.84 16.65 -1.27
N ASP A 10 1.46 17.32 -2.25
CA ASP A 10 2.09 18.65 -2.10
C ASP A 10 3.02 18.75 -0.87
N GLY A 11 3.81 17.69 -0.62
CA GLY A 11 4.76 17.65 0.49
C GLY A 11 4.11 17.55 1.88
N LYS A 12 2.80 17.29 1.96
CA LYS A 12 2.07 17.15 3.23
C LYS A 12 1.46 15.78 3.35
N VAL A 13 1.36 15.30 4.59
CA VAL A 13 0.61 14.07 4.88
C VAL A 13 -0.88 14.36 4.71
N LYS A 14 -1.52 13.67 3.77
CA LYS A 14 -2.96 13.80 3.50
C LYS A 14 -3.58 12.42 3.43
N GLN A 15 -4.82 12.28 3.91
CA GLN A 15 -5.63 11.10 3.59
C GLN A 15 -6.65 11.51 2.53
N ILE A 16 -6.68 10.79 1.42
CA ILE A 16 -7.56 11.09 0.28
C ILE A 16 -8.68 10.06 0.17
N VAL A 17 -9.79 10.46 -0.45
CA VAL A 17 -10.80 9.50 -0.91
C VAL A 17 -10.35 8.97 -2.25
N GLY A 18 -10.29 7.65 -2.38
CA GLY A 18 -9.90 7.02 -3.62
C GLY A 18 -10.78 7.47 -4.79
N GLY A 19 -10.13 7.70 -5.95
CA GLY A 19 -10.80 7.89 -7.24
C GLY A 19 -11.14 9.35 -7.51
N THR A 20 -10.79 10.22 -6.57
CA THR A 20 -10.98 11.67 -6.65
C THR A 20 -9.72 12.42 -7.08
N LEU A 21 -8.61 11.71 -7.30
CA LEU A 21 -7.36 12.33 -7.77
C LEU A 21 -7.46 12.61 -9.29
N THR A 22 -7.42 13.88 -9.69
CA THR A 22 -7.30 14.35 -11.09
C THR A 22 -5.99 15.10 -11.31
N ASP A 23 -5.56 15.25 -12.57
CA ASP A 23 -4.29 15.92 -12.93
C ASP A 23 -4.23 17.39 -12.48
N ASP A 24 -5.38 18.04 -12.41
CA ASP A 24 -5.54 19.44 -11.99
C ASP A 24 -5.84 19.59 -10.49
N GLY A 25 -5.94 18.47 -9.75
CA GLY A 25 -6.33 18.45 -8.33
C GLY A 25 -7.73 18.98 -8.03
N SER A 26 -8.52 19.37 -9.05
CA SER A 26 -9.78 20.09 -8.86
C SER A 26 -10.88 19.25 -8.22
N SER A 27 -10.80 17.93 -8.36
CA SER A 27 -11.75 16.98 -7.79
C SER A 27 -11.25 16.27 -6.54
N LEU A 28 -10.02 16.56 -6.07
CA LEU A 28 -9.40 15.86 -4.94
C LEU A 28 -10.19 16.07 -3.66
N ARG A 29 -10.77 14.99 -3.13
CA ARG A 29 -11.41 14.99 -1.83
C ARG A 29 -10.42 14.48 -0.79
N THR A 30 -10.05 15.36 0.14
CA THR A 30 -9.22 15.01 1.30
C THR A 30 -10.11 14.69 2.49
N ASN A 31 -9.92 13.51 3.08
CA ASN A 31 -10.46 13.19 4.40
C ASN A 31 -9.73 13.97 5.50
N PHE A 32 -8.43 14.23 5.30
CA PHE A 32 -7.60 14.90 6.29
C PHE A 32 -6.34 15.52 5.67
N VAL A 33 -5.89 16.64 6.22
CA VAL A 33 -4.57 17.23 5.98
C VAL A 33 -3.88 17.35 7.33
N ALA A 34 -2.74 16.69 7.50
CA ALA A 34 -2.03 16.72 8.76
C ALA A 34 -1.43 18.10 9.03
N THR A 35 -1.49 18.51 10.30
CA THR A 35 -0.73 19.65 10.82
C THR A 35 0.69 19.25 11.23
N ARG A 36 0.92 17.95 11.46
CA ARG A 36 2.22 17.37 11.81
C ARG A 36 3.02 17.03 10.54
N PRO A 37 4.36 17.15 10.58
CA PRO A 37 5.20 16.80 9.44
C PRO A 37 5.31 15.28 9.24
N PRO A 38 5.70 14.80 8.04
CA PRO A 38 5.90 13.38 7.74
C PRO A 38 6.82 12.66 8.74
N ALA A 39 7.93 13.29 9.17
CA ALA A 39 8.85 12.71 10.15
C ALA A 39 8.17 12.38 11.48
N TRP A 40 7.16 13.16 11.89
CA TRP A 40 6.46 12.90 13.15
C TRP A 40 5.70 11.56 13.11
N PHE A 41 5.07 11.24 11.98
CA PHE A 41 4.37 9.96 11.78
C PHE A 41 5.38 8.81 11.70
N ALA A 42 6.46 8.98 10.95
CA ALA A 42 7.52 7.97 10.84
C ALA A 42 8.14 7.65 12.22
N GLU A 43 8.42 8.67 13.04
CA GLU A 43 8.97 8.51 14.38
C GLU A 43 7.97 7.84 15.34
N LEU A 44 6.68 8.18 15.23
CA LEU A 44 5.62 7.50 15.97
C LEU A 44 5.61 6.00 15.66
N TYR A 45 5.60 5.64 14.38
CA TYR A 45 5.62 4.25 13.94
C TYR A 45 6.93 3.53 14.31
N ARG A 46 8.08 4.23 14.29
CA ARG A 46 9.37 3.71 14.74
C ARG A 46 9.36 3.35 16.22
N ARG A 47 8.85 4.26 17.06
CA ARG A 47 8.74 4.05 18.51
C ARG A 47 7.90 2.81 18.84
N ASP A 48 6.85 2.58 18.05
CA ASP A 48 5.95 1.43 18.21
C ASP A 48 6.41 0.19 17.41
N GLN A 49 7.60 0.25 16.79
CA GLN A 49 8.24 -0.85 16.05
C GLN A 49 7.41 -1.40 14.89
N LEU A 50 6.68 -0.51 14.20
CA LEU A 50 5.84 -0.86 13.05
C LEU A 50 6.61 -0.71 11.72
N SER A 51 7.47 -1.68 11.42
CA SER A 51 8.18 -1.74 10.13
C SER A 51 7.33 -2.35 9.02
N GLY A 52 7.73 -2.10 7.76
CA GLY A 52 7.09 -2.68 6.57
C GLY A 52 5.81 -1.97 6.14
N GLY A 53 5.47 -0.85 6.79
CA GLY A 53 4.48 0.09 6.28
C GLY A 53 4.96 0.79 5.00
N HIS A 54 4.11 1.63 4.43
CA HIS A 54 4.44 2.32 3.17
C HIS A 54 4.25 3.83 3.23
N ILE A 55 5.07 4.52 2.45
CA ILE A 55 4.92 5.93 2.10
C ILE A 55 4.50 5.98 0.62
N ILE A 56 3.40 6.66 0.29
CA ILE A 56 2.93 6.80 -1.10
C ILE A 56 2.98 8.27 -1.51
N LYS A 57 3.75 8.56 -2.56
CA LYS A 57 3.80 9.89 -3.18
C LYS A 57 2.67 10.04 -4.21
N LEU A 58 1.68 10.85 -3.87
CA LEU A 58 0.53 11.16 -4.72
C LEU A 58 0.84 12.45 -5.50
N GLY A 59 1.35 12.29 -6.72
CA GLY A 59 1.73 13.40 -7.59
C GLY A 59 3.11 14.00 -7.30
N PRO A 60 3.47 15.12 -7.98
CA PRO A 60 4.75 15.78 -7.82
C PRO A 60 4.88 16.51 -6.47
N GLY A 61 6.09 16.99 -6.15
CA GLY A 61 6.34 17.83 -4.97
C GLY A 61 6.42 17.10 -3.63
N ASN A 62 6.51 15.76 -3.64
CA ASN A 62 6.50 14.94 -2.42
C ASN A 62 7.88 14.40 -2.03
N ASP A 63 8.92 14.64 -2.84
CA ASP A 63 10.20 13.96 -2.66
C ASP A 63 10.92 14.35 -1.36
N ASP A 64 10.94 15.64 -1.00
CA ASP A 64 11.55 16.11 0.24
C ASP A 64 10.80 15.57 1.47
N ALA A 65 9.46 15.58 1.44
CA ALA A 65 8.61 15.03 2.49
C ALA A 65 8.80 13.51 2.67
N ALA A 66 8.98 12.78 1.55
CA ALA A 66 9.28 11.35 1.59
C ALA A 66 10.66 11.09 2.21
N ARG A 67 11.69 11.85 1.81
CA ARG A 67 13.05 11.75 2.39
C ARG A 67 13.06 12.10 3.88
N GLU A 68 12.27 13.09 4.29
CA GLU A 68 12.09 13.45 5.70
C GLU A 68 11.54 12.27 6.51
N ALA A 69 10.47 11.61 6.03
CA ALA A 69 9.90 10.44 6.70
C ALA A 69 10.85 9.23 6.71
N LEU A 70 11.52 8.94 5.58
CA LEU A 70 12.49 7.84 5.48
C LEU A 70 13.68 8.04 6.42
N SER A 71 14.17 9.27 6.55
CA SER A 71 15.29 9.60 7.44
C SER A 71 14.91 9.44 8.92
N ALA A 72 13.65 9.66 9.28
CA ALA A 72 13.15 9.46 10.63
C ALA A 72 13.02 7.98 11.02
N PHE A 73 12.80 7.08 10.05
CA PHE A 73 12.81 5.63 10.29
C PHE A 73 13.52 4.86 9.16
N PRO A 74 14.86 4.88 9.13
CA PRO A 74 15.63 4.18 8.10
C PRO A 74 15.35 2.68 8.12
N GLY A 75 15.03 2.11 6.96
CA GLY A 75 14.62 0.72 6.77
C GLY A 75 13.20 0.41 7.27
N GLY A 76 12.47 1.41 7.78
CA GLY A 76 11.14 1.21 8.35
C GLY A 76 10.03 1.11 7.30
N PHE A 77 10.18 1.78 6.15
CA PHE A 77 9.12 1.94 5.16
C PHE A 77 9.50 1.44 3.77
N HIS A 78 8.46 0.99 3.07
CA HIS A 78 8.43 0.90 1.61
C HIS A 78 8.08 2.27 1.04
N ILE A 79 8.55 2.60 -0.17
CA ILE A 79 8.24 3.88 -0.83
C ILE A 79 7.66 3.67 -2.23
N GLY A 80 6.49 4.26 -2.48
CA GLY A 80 5.78 4.22 -3.76
C GLY A 80 5.47 5.61 -4.32
N GLY A 81 4.93 5.63 -5.54
CA GLY A 81 4.56 6.85 -6.26
C GLY A 81 5.65 7.34 -7.21
N GLY A 82 5.47 7.05 -8.50
CA GLY A 82 6.41 7.43 -9.56
C GLY A 82 7.73 6.65 -9.56
N ILE A 83 7.78 5.47 -8.91
CA ILE A 83 8.96 4.60 -8.91
C ILE A 83 9.19 4.02 -10.31
N ASN A 84 10.44 4.07 -10.78
CA ASN A 84 10.90 3.51 -12.04
C ASN A 84 12.35 3.04 -11.93
N ALA A 85 12.88 2.41 -12.99
CA ALA A 85 14.24 1.85 -12.98
C ALA A 85 15.36 2.90 -12.79
N GLU A 86 15.10 4.19 -13.07
CA GLU A 86 16.08 5.27 -12.95
C GLU A 86 16.17 5.79 -11.51
N ASN A 87 15.06 5.87 -10.78
CA ASN A 87 15.01 6.46 -9.45
C ASN A 87 14.99 5.44 -8.29
N ALA A 88 14.67 4.17 -8.56
CA ALA A 88 14.43 3.17 -7.52
C ALA A 88 15.62 2.99 -6.55
N SER A 89 16.85 2.88 -7.07
CA SER A 89 18.05 2.74 -6.23
C SER A 89 18.26 3.96 -5.31
N GLY A 90 18.01 5.17 -5.81
CA GLY A 90 18.17 6.39 -5.02
C GLY A 90 17.16 6.52 -3.87
N TRP A 91 16.03 5.81 -3.94
CA TRP A 91 15.07 5.73 -2.83
C TRP A 91 15.47 4.71 -1.76
N LEU A 92 16.11 3.61 -2.16
CA LEU A 92 16.72 2.67 -1.23
C LEU A 92 17.88 3.32 -0.48
N ASP A 93 18.74 4.06 -1.19
CA ASP A 93 19.84 4.83 -0.59
C ASP A 93 19.33 5.92 0.37
N ALA A 94 18.10 6.41 0.15
CA ALA A 94 17.44 7.39 1.02
C ALA A 94 16.86 6.77 2.30
N GLY A 95 16.99 5.46 2.52
CA GLY A 95 16.54 4.78 3.72
C GLY A 95 15.24 4.00 3.58
N ALA A 96 14.68 3.82 2.37
CA ALA A 96 13.58 2.88 2.17
C ALA A 96 14.08 1.44 2.27
N SER A 97 13.31 0.54 2.89
CA SER A 97 13.63 -0.89 2.86
C SER A 97 13.29 -1.53 1.52
N HIS A 98 12.18 -1.07 0.91
CA HIS A 98 11.74 -1.51 -0.40
C HIS A 98 11.23 -0.34 -1.24
N VAL A 99 11.21 -0.52 -2.55
CA VAL A 99 10.48 0.34 -3.48
C VAL A 99 9.21 -0.34 -3.95
N ILE A 100 8.14 0.42 -4.08
CA ILE A 100 6.82 -0.04 -4.54
C ILE A 100 6.62 0.47 -5.96
N VAL A 101 6.48 -0.45 -6.91
CA VAL A 101 6.18 -0.11 -8.29
C VAL A 101 4.72 -0.39 -8.62
N THR A 102 4.09 0.58 -9.30
CA THR A 102 2.69 0.57 -9.74
C THR A 102 2.60 0.57 -11.26
N SER A 103 2.24 1.71 -11.86
CA SER A 103 1.94 1.85 -13.29
C SER A 103 3.15 1.72 -14.21
N TYR A 104 4.38 1.89 -13.71
CA TYR A 104 5.58 1.81 -14.55
C TYR A 104 5.73 0.45 -15.23
N VAL A 105 5.41 -0.65 -14.55
CA VAL A 105 5.48 -2.01 -15.12
C VAL A 105 4.27 -2.36 -15.98
N PHE A 106 3.41 -1.39 -16.30
CA PHE A 106 2.28 -1.58 -17.22
C PHE A 106 2.40 -0.66 -18.43
N ARG A 107 2.11 -1.20 -19.61
CA ARG A 107 2.04 -0.47 -20.87
C ARG A 107 0.89 -1.03 -21.71
N ASP A 108 0.08 -0.13 -22.28
CA ASP A 108 -1.06 -0.51 -23.13
C ASP A 108 -2.03 -1.53 -22.52
N GLY A 109 -2.22 -1.44 -21.19
CA GLY A 109 -3.11 -2.34 -20.46
C GLY A 109 -2.54 -3.73 -20.24
N MET A 110 -1.23 -3.93 -20.46
CA MET A 110 -0.55 -5.20 -20.24
C MET A 110 0.66 -5.00 -19.31
N LEU A 111 1.07 -6.08 -18.63
CA LEU A 111 2.31 -6.09 -17.88
C LEU A 111 3.50 -6.04 -18.85
N ASP A 112 4.37 -5.05 -18.69
CA ASP A 112 5.62 -4.92 -19.42
C ASP A 112 6.71 -5.69 -18.68
N GLN A 113 6.92 -6.95 -19.08
CA GLN A 113 7.91 -7.84 -18.45
C GLN A 113 9.33 -7.27 -18.54
N SER A 114 9.67 -6.56 -19.61
CA SER A 114 11.02 -6.00 -19.77
C SER A 114 11.33 -4.94 -18.71
N ARG A 115 10.33 -4.10 -18.38
CA ARG A 115 10.44 -3.10 -17.30
C ARG A 115 10.50 -3.74 -15.92
N LEU A 116 9.74 -4.81 -15.70
CA LEU A 116 9.81 -5.56 -14.44
C LEU A 116 11.20 -6.19 -14.25
N ASP A 117 11.73 -6.86 -15.29
CA ASP A 117 13.05 -7.48 -15.27
C ASP A 117 14.17 -6.44 -15.08
N GLU A 118 14.01 -5.25 -15.65
CA GLU A 118 14.94 -4.14 -15.41
C GLU A 118 14.94 -3.69 -13.95
N LEU A 119 13.76 -3.50 -13.34
CA LEU A 119 13.65 -3.15 -11.92
C LEU A 119 14.27 -4.23 -11.04
N VAL A 120 13.96 -5.50 -11.27
CA VAL A 120 14.54 -6.61 -10.51
C VAL A 120 16.07 -6.63 -10.64
N ARG A 121 16.63 -6.38 -11.83
CA ARG A 121 18.08 -6.27 -12.01
C ARG A 121 18.69 -5.08 -11.24
N ARG A 122 17.97 -3.96 -11.14
CA ARG A 122 18.45 -2.73 -10.49
C ARG A 122 18.43 -2.81 -8.97
N VAL A 123 17.32 -3.28 -8.39
CA VAL A 123 17.12 -3.24 -6.93
C VAL A 123 17.11 -4.60 -6.25
N GLY A 124 17.00 -5.68 -7.02
CA GLY A 124 16.81 -7.04 -6.51
C GLY A 124 15.35 -7.30 -6.13
N ARG A 125 14.91 -8.54 -6.32
CA ARG A 125 13.58 -9.00 -5.93
C ARG A 125 13.27 -8.71 -4.46
N SER A 126 14.24 -8.94 -3.57
CA SER A 126 14.10 -8.79 -2.11
C SER A 126 13.95 -7.34 -1.62
N ARG A 127 13.91 -6.36 -2.53
CA ARG A 127 13.66 -4.94 -2.23
C ARG A 127 12.58 -4.34 -3.13
N LEU A 128 11.83 -5.17 -3.85
CA LEU A 128 10.78 -4.76 -4.76
C LEU A 128 9.42 -5.22 -4.23
N VAL A 129 8.45 -4.30 -4.21
CA VAL A 129 7.05 -4.57 -3.94
C VAL A 129 6.24 -4.26 -5.20
N LEU A 130 5.35 -5.18 -5.59
CA LEU A 130 4.40 -4.94 -6.66
C LEU A 130 3.08 -4.45 -6.06
N ASP A 131 2.70 -3.22 -6.40
CA ASP A 131 1.38 -2.68 -6.08
C ASP A 131 0.40 -2.98 -7.22
N LEU A 132 -0.55 -3.85 -6.92
CA LEU A 132 -1.57 -4.33 -7.85
C LEU A 132 -2.93 -3.76 -7.42
N SER A 133 -3.12 -2.46 -7.67
CA SER A 133 -4.43 -1.82 -7.53
C SER A 133 -5.45 -2.51 -8.44
N CYS A 134 -6.55 -3.00 -7.88
CA CYS A 134 -7.50 -3.83 -8.61
C CYS A 134 -8.96 -3.40 -8.38
N ARG A 135 -9.82 -3.75 -9.34
CA ARG A 135 -11.26 -3.51 -9.31
C ARG A 135 -12.01 -4.75 -9.76
N ARG A 136 -13.24 -4.91 -9.30
CA ARG A 136 -14.11 -6.05 -9.68
C ARG A 136 -14.89 -5.74 -10.95
N LYS A 137 -14.84 -6.64 -11.93
CA LYS A 137 -15.69 -6.57 -13.13
C LYS A 137 -17.04 -7.25 -12.90
N ALA A 138 -17.95 -7.07 -13.85
CA ALA A 138 -19.29 -7.68 -13.82
C ALA A 138 -19.27 -9.22 -13.81
N ASP A 139 -18.17 -9.84 -14.26
CA ASP A 139 -17.93 -11.28 -14.17
C ASP A 139 -17.42 -11.75 -12.80
N LEU A 140 -17.46 -10.86 -11.80
CA LEU A 140 -17.03 -11.08 -10.42
C LEU A 140 -15.52 -11.35 -10.25
N ARG A 141 -14.72 -11.16 -11.30
CA ARG A 141 -13.26 -11.29 -11.24
C ARG A 141 -12.58 -9.95 -11.02
N TYR A 142 -11.40 -9.98 -10.39
CA TYR A 142 -10.60 -8.81 -10.07
C TYR A 142 -9.51 -8.62 -11.11
N TYR A 143 -9.38 -7.41 -11.63
CA TYR A 143 -8.34 -7.06 -12.61
C TYR A 143 -7.56 -5.85 -12.12
N VAL A 144 -6.26 -5.84 -12.42
CA VAL A 144 -5.42 -4.68 -12.16
C VAL A 144 -5.90 -3.51 -13.00
N VAL A 145 -5.93 -2.35 -12.37
CA VAL A 145 -6.24 -1.07 -12.97
C VAL A 145 -5.08 -0.10 -12.74
N THR A 146 -4.81 0.74 -13.73
CA THR A 146 -3.72 1.70 -13.73
C THR A 146 -4.26 3.08 -14.03
N ASP A 147 -3.38 4.10 -14.01
CA ASP A 147 -3.74 5.50 -14.25
C ASP A 147 -4.91 5.94 -13.37
N ARG A 148 -4.67 5.96 -12.05
CA ARG A 148 -5.66 6.34 -11.03
C ARG A 148 -6.96 5.54 -11.16
N TRP A 149 -6.80 4.25 -11.47
CA TRP A 149 -7.87 3.26 -11.53
C TRP A 149 -8.87 3.45 -12.69
N GLN A 150 -8.50 4.27 -13.67
CA GLN A 150 -9.29 4.56 -14.86
C GLN A 150 -9.01 3.58 -16.00
N LYS A 151 -7.76 3.09 -16.12
CA LYS A 151 -7.35 2.20 -17.21
C LYS A 151 -7.30 0.75 -16.76
N TRP A 152 -8.23 -0.06 -17.27
CA TRP A 152 -8.22 -1.52 -17.08
C TRP A 152 -7.02 -2.16 -17.77
N THR A 153 -6.46 -3.18 -17.12
CA THR A 153 -5.46 -4.07 -17.71
C THR A 153 -6.07 -5.44 -18.03
N SER A 154 -5.33 -6.27 -18.75
CA SER A 154 -5.65 -7.69 -18.96
C SER A 154 -5.20 -8.57 -17.80
N LEU A 155 -4.50 -8.03 -16.81
CA LEU A 155 -3.92 -8.80 -15.71
C LEU A 155 -4.98 -9.07 -14.63
N GLU A 156 -5.48 -10.30 -14.58
CA GLU A 156 -6.40 -10.79 -13.56
C GLU A 156 -5.65 -11.12 -12.27
N ILE A 157 -6.23 -10.78 -11.12
CA ILE A 157 -5.76 -11.25 -9.81
C ILE A 157 -6.31 -12.66 -9.61
N ASN A 158 -5.43 -13.65 -9.77
CA ASN A 158 -5.72 -15.05 -9.51
C ASN A 158 -4.44 -15.79 -9.12
N ARG A 159 -4.55 -17.09 -8.84
CA ARG A 159 -3.42 -17.93 -8.43
C ARG A 159 -2.23 -17.86 -9.38
N ASP A 160 -2.44 -18.11 -10.66
CA ASP A 160 -1.37 -18.20 -11.64
C ASP A 160 -0.64 -16.86 -11.79
N THR A 161 -1.37 -15.75 -11.79
CA THR A 161 -0.78 -14.41 -11.80
C THR A 161 0.07 -14.17 -10.54
N LEU A 162 -0.47 -14.45 -9.35
CA LEU A 162 0.22 -14.22 -8.09
C LEU A 162 1.46 -15.11 -7.94
N ASP A 163 1.36 -16.39 -8.30
CA ASP A 163 2.48 -17.35 -8.28
C ASP A 163 3.58 -16.95 -9.28
N ARG A 164 3.21 -16.47 -10.47
CA ARG A 164 4.19 -15.97 -11.44
C ARG A 164 4.87 -14.70 -10.95
N LEU A 165 4.11 -13.74 -10.44
CA LEU A 165 4.65 -12.43 -10.02
C LEU A 165 5.48 -12.51 -8.74
N SER A 166 5.22 -13.48 -7.86
CA SER A 166 5.99 -13.69 -6.63
C SER A 166 7.47 -14.03 -6.89
N GLN A 167 7.80 -14.45 -8.13
CA GLN A 167 9.16 -14.67 -8.56
C GLN A 167 9.94 -13.37 -8.82
N TYR A 168 9.27 -12.23 -8.85
CA TYR A 168 9.86 -10.93 -9.18
C TYR A 168 9.84 -9.92 -8.02
N CYS A 169 9.04 -10.14 -6.98
CA CYS A 169 8.96 -9.25 -5.82
C CYS A 169 9.08 -9.98 -4.48
N ASP A 170 9.31 -9.22 -3.42
CA ASP A 170 9.38 -9.71 -2.05
C ASP A 170 8.01 -9.70 -1.37
N GLU A 171 7.20 -8.69 -1.70
CA GLU A 171 5.87 -8.49 -1.12
C GLU A 171 4.90 -7.97 -2.20
N PHE A 172 3.61 -8.26 -2.03
CA PHE A 172 2.51 -7.63 -2.77
C PHE A 172 1.84 -6.54 -1.92
N LEU A 173 1.50 -5.42 -2.56
CA LEU A 173 0.55 -4.45 -2.01
C LEU A 173 -0.71 -4.48 -2.88
N ILE A 174 -1.85 -4.91 -2.33
CA ILE A 174 -3.10 -5.05 -3.09
C ILE A 174 -4.07 -3.94 -2.65
N HIS A 175 -4.25 -2.93 -3.51
CA HIS A 175 -5.23 -1.88 -3.30
C HIS A 175 -6.61 -2.27 -3.88
N ALA A 176 -7.64 -2.29 -3.03
CA ALA A 176 -9.03 -2.43 -3.45
C ALA A 176 -9.61 -1.07 -3.84
N ALA A 177 -9.36 -0.66 -5.10
CA ALA A 177 -9.61 0.70 -5.56
C ALA A 177 -11.10 1.13 -5.51
N ASP A 178 -12.05 0.18 -5.59
CA ASP A 178 -13.48 0.49 -5.50
C ASP A 178 -13.93 0.98 -4.11
N ILE A 179 -13.14 0.74 -3.06
CA ILE A 179 -13.49 1.05 -1.66
C ILE A 179 -12.41 1.85 -0.90
N GLU A 180 -11.35 2.25 -1.59
CA GLU A 180 -10.21 2.95 -1.00
C GLU A 180 -10.60 4.33 -0.46
N GLY A 181 -10.20 4.62 0.79
CA GLY A 181 -10.50 5.89 1.46
C GLY A 181 -11.98 6.13 1.79
N LEU A 182 -12.89 5.17 1.54
CA LEU A 182 -14.31 5.31 1.82
C LEU A 182 -14.70 4.95 3.27
N CYS A 183 -13.84 4.23 4.01
CA CYS A 183 -14.12 3.73 5.35
C CYS A 183 -15.47 2.97 5.45
N ARG A 184 -15.80 2.16 4.43
CA ARG A 184 -17.07 1.41 4.35
C ARG A 184 -16.95 -0.08 4.70
N GLY A 185 -15.76 -0.55 5.04
CA GLY A 185 -15.42 -1.96 5.23
C GLY A 185 -14.52 -2.46 4.11
N ILE A 186 -13.80 -3.55 4.40
CA ILE A 186 -12.96 -4.27 3.42
C ILE A 186 -13.82 -4.97 2.35
N ASP A 187 -13.19 -5.46 1.28
CA ASP A 187 -13.78 -6.40 0.33
C ASP A 187 -13.48 -7.85 0.78
N PRO A 188 -14.45 -8.58 1.36
CA PRO A 188 -14.19 -9.92 1.88
C PRO A 188 -13.90 -10.96 0.80
N ASP A 189 -14.41 -10.78 -0.42
CA ASP A 189 -14.22 -11.73 -1.51
C ASP A 189 -12.79 -11.65 -2.03
N LEU A 190 -12.26 -10.43 -2.19
CA LEU A 190 -10.87 -10.20 -2.54
C LEU A 190 -9.92 -10.73 -1.44
N VAL A 191 -10.23 -10.48 -0.17
CA VAL A 191 -9.39 -10.96 0.95
C VAL A 191 -9.34 -12.49 1.00
N ARG A 192 -10.46 -13.20 0.76
CA ARG A 192 -10.47 -14.67 0.64
C ARG A 192 -9.64 -15.16 -0.54
N LEU A 193 -9.84 -14.56 -1.71
CA LEU A 193 -9.08 -14.87 -2.92
C LEU A 193 -7.58 -14.75 -2.66
N LEU A 194 -7.14 -13.68 -2.01
CA LEU A 194 -5.73 -13.49 -1.65
C LEU A 194 -5.26 -14.51 -0.61
N GLY A 195 -6.00 -14.71 0.49
CA GLY A 195 -5.62 -15.67 1.56
C GLY A 195 -5.47 -17.11 1.06
N GLU A 196 -6.24 -17.50 0.05
CA GLU A 196 -6.12 -18.81 -0.60
C GLU A 196 -4.88 -18.94 -1.48
N ASN A 197 -4.48 -17.87 -2.16
CA ASN A 197 -3.57 -17.96 -3.31
C ASN A 197 -2.19 -17.33 -3.11
N VAL A 198 -1.99 -16.41 -2.16
CA VAL A 198 -0.68 -15.78 -1.95
C VAL A 198 0.33 -16.74 -1.30
N THR A 199 1.58 -16.64 -1.76
CA THR A 199 2.73 -17.45 -1.33
C THR A 199 3.89 -16.62 -0.75
N ILE A 200 3.85 -15.29 -0.90
CA ILE A 200 4.78 -14.32 -0.33
C ILE A 200 4.02 -13.32 0.56
N PRO A 201 4.70 -12.55 1.43
CA PRO A 201 4.08 -11.47 2.19
C PRO A 201 3.16 -10.63 1.31
N THR A 202 1.97 -10.31 1.82
CA THR A 202 0.97 -9.53 1.09
C THR A 202 0.25 -8.61 2.05
N THR A 203 0.24 -7.33 1.71
CA THR A 203 -0.51 -6.30 2.42
C THR A 203 -1.74 -5.93 1.59
N TYR A 204 -2.93 -6.07 2.17
CA TYR A 204 -4.16 -5.56 1.61
C TYR A 204 -4.39 -4.11 2.09
N ALA A 205 -4.87 -3.26 1.20
CA ALA A 205 -5.19 -1.87 1.48
C ALA A 205 -6.53 -1.49 0.83
N GLY A 206 -7.49 -1.03 1.62
CA GLY A 206 -8.77 -0.54 1.10
C GLY A 206 -9.94 -0.71 2.05
N GLY A 207 -10.62 0.40 2.36
CA GLY A 207 -11.94 0.42 2.99
C GLY A 207 -12.01 0.13 4.49
N ALA A 208 -10.90 -0.21 5.17
CA ALA A 208 -10.89 -0.46 6.61
C ALA A 208 -11.56 0.67 7.40
N ARG A 209 -12.43 0.30 8.34
CA ARG A 209 -13.25 1.22 9.14
C ARG A 209 -13.23 0.94 10.63
N SER A 210 -12.96 -0.29 11.05
CA SER A 210 -12.93 -0.66 12.48
C SER A 210 -11.92 -1.76 12.78
N LEU A 211 -11.68 -2.01 14.07
CA LEU A 211 -10.76 -3.06 14.53
C LEU A 211 -11.28 -4.47 14.15
N GLU A 212 -12.59 -4.61 13.92
CA GLU A 212 -13.19 -5.84 13.40
C GLU A 212 -12.72 -6.17 11.98
N ASP A 213 -12.39 -5.17 11.15
CA ASP A 213 -11.80 -5.44 9.83
C ASP A 213 -10.43 -6.08 9.94
N LEU A 214 -9.61 -5.72 10.95
CA LEU A 214 -8.33 -6.39 11.22
C LEU A 214 -8.54 -7.87 11.56
N ARG A 215 -9.51 -8.15 12.44
CA ARG A 215 -9.85 -9.54 12.82
C ARG A 215 -10.38 -10.33 11.63
N LEU A 216 -11.23 -9.70 10.82
CA LEU A 216 -11.80 -10.33 9.64
C LEU A 216 -10.71 -10.63 8.62
N VAL A 217 -9.82 -9.69 8.30
CA VAL A 217 -8.68 -9.94 7.39
C VAL A 217 -7.79 -11.07 7.91
N GLU A 218 -7.53 -11.14 9.21
CA GLU A 218 -6.78 -12.25 9.79
C GLU A 218 -7.50 -13.60 9.58
N GLU A 219 -8.79 -13.66 9.86
CA GLU A 219 -9.61 -14.87 9.74
C GLU A 219 -9.72 -15.34 8.28
N ILE A 220 -10.29 -14.50 7.41
CA ILE A 220 -10.58 -14.89 6.02
C ILE A 220 -9.35 -14.79 5.10
N GLY A 221 -8.34 -14.01 5.48
CA GLY A 221 -7.01 -14.00 4.88
C GLY A 221 -6.10 -15.12 5.37
N ARG A 222 -6.60 -16.01 6.25
CA ARG A 222 -5.91 -17.22 6.72
C ARG A 222 -4.57 -16.93 7.39
N GLY A 223 -4.47 -15.78 8.08
CA GLY A 223 -3.25 -15.31 8.73
C GLY A 223 -2.10 -14.94 7.80
N LYS A 224 -2.33 -14.90 6.47
CA LYS A 224 -1.31 -14.60 5.44
C LYS A 224 -1.28 -13.13 5.02
N LEU A 225 -2.30 -12.36 5.39
CA LEU A 225 -2.48 -10.99 4.94
C LEU A 225 -2.27 -10.00 6.08
N ASP A 226 -1.58 -8.92 5.75
CA ASP A 226 -1.58 -7.71 6.54
C ASP A 226 -2.63 -6.72 6.03
N LEU A 227 -3.05 -5.78 6.87
CA LEU A 227 -4.03 -4.76 6.56
C LEU A 227 -3.44 -3.37 6.79
N THR A 228 -3.43 -2.56 5.75
CA THR A 228 -3.15 -1.14 5.84
C THR A 228 -4.37 -0.39 6.34
N ILE A 229 -4.16 0.53 7.28
CA ILE A 229 -5.21 1.42 7.79
C ILE A 229 -4.67 2.85 7.77
N GLY A 230 -5.32 3.71 6.98
CA GLY A 230 -5.05 5.15 6.91
C GLY A 230 -6.19 5.95 7.51
N SER A 231 -7.10 6.45 6.67
CA SER A 231 -8.17 7.41 7.00
C SER A 231 -9.09 7.06 8.18
N ALA A 232 -9.18 5.79 8.59
CA ALA A 232 -9.96 5.40 9.76
C ALA A 232 -9.26 5.69 11.10
N LEU A 233 -7.94 5.90 11.10
CA LEU A 233 -7.15 6.15 12.30
C LEU A 233 -7.35 7.57 12.84
N ASP A 234 -7.43 7.67 14.17
CA ASP A 234 -7.48 8.94 14.91
C ASP A 234 -6.29 9.87 14.67
N ILE A 235 -5.09 9.32 14.47
CA ILE A 235 -3.89 10.10 14.10
C ILE A 235 -4.01 10.80 12.74
N PHE A 236 -4.97 10.38 11.90
CA PHE A 236 -5.35 11.01 10.65
C PHE A 236 -6.75 11.65 10.69
N GLY A 237 -7.26 11.97 11.88
CA GLY A 237 -8.57 12.61 12.06
C GLY A 237 -9.77 11.67 11.87
N GLY A 238 -9.54 10.37 11.66
CA GLY A 238 -10.58 9.36 11.64
C GLY A 238 -11.15 9.08 13.02
N THR A 239 -12.33 8.46 13.07
CA THR A 239 -12.99 8.06 14.33
C THR A 239 -13.24 6.56 14.42
N GLY A 240 -12.85 5.81 13.40
CA GLY A 240 -13.14 4.38 13.29
C GLY A 240 -12.23 3.51 14.15
N ILE A 241 -10.94 3.87 14.24
CA ILE A 241 -9.92 3.07 14.92
C ILE A 241 -8.98 4.00 15.69
N ARG A 242 -8.75 3.73 16.98
CA ARG A 242 -7.67 4.39 17.71
C ARG A 242 -6.34 3.74 17.33
N TYR A 243 -5.34 4.55 16.99
CA TYR A 243 -4.01 4.06 16.66
C TYR A 243 -3.43 3.12 17.73
N SER A 244 -3.64 3.46 19.01
CA SER A 244 -3.20 2.61 20.13
C SER A 244 -3.81 1.21 20.11
N ASP A 245 -5.05 1.07 19.66
CA ASP A 245 -5.75 -0.21 19.59
C ASP A 245 -5.21 -1.07 18.43
N ALA A 246 -4.88 -0.45 17.29
CA ALA A 246 -4.22 -1.12 16.17
C ALA A 246 -2.80 -1.60 16.54
N VAL A 247 -2.04 -0.80 17.29
CA VAL A 247 -0.72 -1.21 17.83
C VAL A 247 -0.87 -2.37 18.82
N ALA A 248 -1.84 -2.28 19.75
CA ALA A 248 -2.09 -3.33 20.73
C ALA A 248 -2.50 -4.65 20.06
N PHE A 249 -3.29 -4.58 18.97
CA PHE A 249 -3.61 -5.73 18.15
C PHE A 249 -2.35 -6.43 17.64
N ASN A 250 -1.39 -5.71 17.06
CA ASN A 250 -0.13 -6.30 16.60
C ASN A 250 0.66 -6.94 17.75
N LYS A 251 0.83 -6.23 18.88
CA LYS A 251 1.59 -6.75 20.04
C LYS A 251 1.02 -8.07 20.56
N LYS A 252 -0.30 -8.20 20.62
CA LYS A 252 -0.96 -9.45 21.04
C LYS A 252 -0.65 -10.63 20.11
N HIS A 253 -0.63 -10.38 18.81
CA HIS A 253 -0.43 -11.44 17.80
C HIS A 253 1.05 -11.82 17.61
N ALA A 254 1.98 -10.88 17.83
CA ALA A 254 3.41 -11.20 17.87
C ALA A 254 3.74 -12.18 19.00
N SER A 255 3.12 -12.02 20.17
CA SER A 255 3.32 -12.91 21.32
C SER A 255 2.66 -14.30 21.17
N SER A 256 1.69 -14.46 20.27
CA SER A 256 1.01 -15.75 20.02
C SER A 256 1.64 -16.59 18.90
N LYS A 257 2.64 -16.05 18.19
CA LYS A 257 3.41 -16.76 17.15
C LYS A 257 4.79 -17.26 17.64
N GLN A 258 5.15 -17.01 18.90
CA GLN A 258 6.27 -17.63 19.62
C GLN A 258 5.78 -18.84 20.41
#